data_AF-A0A6P1NM38-F1
#
_entry.id   AF-A0A6P1NM38-F1
#
_cell.length_a   1.000
_cell.length_b   1.000
_cell.length_c   1.000
_cell.angle_alpha   90.00
_cell.angle_beta   90.00
_cell.angle_gamma   90.00
#
_symmetry.space_group_name_H-M   'P 1'
#
loop_
_entity.id
_entity.type
_entity.pdbx_description
1 polymer ?
#
loop_
_entity_poly.entity_id
_entity_poly.type
_entity_poly.pdbx_seq_one_letter_code
_entity_poly.pdbx_strand_id
1 'polypeptide(L)'
;MNETKKAKASEELDAEEQARSAALATWAETADIGPDASINKADGPEAGRSLLEAALGSPEAIRRAVGKPSLSAKGTSPSRSLRLPVDMDARLVEQAQKEHRNPSAIIRDALAEYLAKAS
;
A
#
# COMPACT_ATOMS: atom_id res chain seq x y z
N MET A 1 25.64 -11.01 -22.13
CA MET A 1 26.29 -9.71 -21.91
C MET A 1 25.27 -8.81 -21.24
N ASN A 2 25.65 -8.32 -20.07
CA ASN A 2 24.81 -7.91 -18.95
C ASN A 2 24.14 -6.55 -19.13
N GLU A 3 23.10 -6.35 -18.30
CA GLU A 3 22.75 -5.11 -17.59
C GLU A 3 22.42 -3.88 -18.43
N THR A 4 21.15 -3.46 -18.39
CA THR A 4 20.69 -2.12 -17.96
C THR A 4 19.26 -1.85 -18.45
N LYS A 5 18.25 -2.26 -17.67
CA LYS A 5 16.98 -1.51 -17.61
C LYS A 5 16.24 -1.76 -16.30
N LYS A 6 16.99 -1.77 -15.20
CA LYS A 6 16.47 -1.52 -13.86
C LYS A 6 16.66 -0.04 -13.56
N ALA A 7 16.02 0.82 -14.37
CA ALA A 7 16.10 2.27 -14.19
C ALA A 7 14.80 2.75 -13.54
N LYS A 8 14.90 3.01 -12.23
CA LYS A 8 14.20 4.04 -11.47
C LYS A 8 12.72 4.31 -11.82
N ALA A 9 11.83 3.69 -11.05
CA ALA A 9 10.65 4.38 -10.56
C ALA A 9 10.73 4.40 -9.03
N SER A 10 11.81 4.97 -8.51
CA SER A 10 11.71 5.69 -7.25
C SER A 10 10.93 6.94 -7.62
N GLU A 11 9.63 6.99 -7.34
CA GLU A 11 8.92 8.27 -7.28
C GLU A 11 9.73 9.13 -6.31
N GLU A 12 10.49 10.07 -6.86
CA GLU A 12 11.05 11.15 -6.07
C GLU A 12 9.84 11.81 -5.42
N LEU A 13 9.76 11.71 -4.09
CA LEU A 13 8.73 12.39 -3.31
C LEU A 13 8.71 13.84 -3.79
N ASP A 14 7.52 14.38 -4.06
CA ASP A 14 7.44 15.79 -4.43
C ASP A 14 8.05 16.66 -3.32
N ALA A 15 8.40 17.90 -3.66
CA ALA A 15 9.12 18.77 -2.74
C ALA A 15 8.35 18.99 -1.41
N GLU A 16 7.02 18.94 -1.44
CA GLU A 16 6.18 19.08 -0.25
C GLU A 16 6.25 17.84 0.63
N GLU A 17 6.19 16.65 0.06
CA GLU A 17 6.29 15.38 0.76
C GLU A 17 7.72 15.14 1.28
N GLN A 18 8.74 15.59 0.54
CA GLN A 18 10.12 15.56 1.01
C GLN A 18 10.34 16.52 2.19
N ALA A 19 9.77 17.72 2.14
CA ALA A 19 9.81 18.67 3.26
C ALA A 19 9.04 18.15 4.49
N ARG A 20 7.88 17.54 4.28
CA ARG A 20 7.09 16.89 5.33
C ARG A 20 7.85 15.74 5.96
N SER A 21 8.48 14.89 5.15
CA SER A 21 9.33 13.80 5.61
C SER A 21 10.50 14.30 6.46
N ALA A 22 11.20 15.35 6.01
CA ALA A 22 12.32 15.95 6.75
C ALA A 22 11.87 16.57 8.09
N ALA A 23 10.71 17.23 8.11
CA ALA A 23 10.13 17.79 9.33
C ALA A 23 9.75 16.69 10.34
N LEU A 24 9.15 15.59 9.86
CA LEU A 24 8.82 14.43 10.68
C LEU A 24 10.07 13.72 11.22
N ALA A 25 11.12 13.60 10.40
CA ALA A 25 12.40 13.04 10.83
C ALA A 25 13.03 13.88 11.94
N THR A 26 13.08 15.20 11.74
CA THR A 26 13.58 16.15 12.75
C THR A 26 12.79 16.02 14.04
N TRP A 27 11.46 16.02 13.97
CA TRP A 27 10.60 15.82 15.14
C TRP A 27 10.89 14.49 15.84
N ALA A 28 11.02 13.38 15.11
CA ALA A 28 11.28 12.08 15.72
C ALA A 28 12.65 12.01 16.42
N GLU A 29 13.67 12.69 15.88
CA GLU A 29 15.00 12.77 16.50
C GLU A 29 15.05 13.69 17.72
N THR A 30 14.22 14.74 17.74
CA THR A 30 14.22 15.75 18.81
C THR A 30 13.00 15.70 19.72
N ALA A 31 12.12 14.72 19.56
CA ALA A 31 10.90 14.61 20.33
C ALA A 31 11.24 14.40 21.80
N ASP A 32 10.88 15.37 22.63
CA ASP A 32 10.93 15.21 24.08
C ASP A 32 9.77 14.30 24.50
N ILE A 33 10.13 13.10 24.91
CA ILE A 33 9.22 12.14 25.50
C ILE A 33 9.08 12.58 26.96
N GLY A 34 8.14 13.51 27.20
CA GLY A 34 7.99 14.23 28.46
C GLY A 34 8.03 13.34 29.72
N PRO A 35 8.24 13.92 30.91
CA PRO A 35 8.67 13.20 32.10
C PRO A 35 7.71 12.09 32.59
N ASP A 36 6.44 12.15 32.20
CA ASP A 36 5.40 11.19 32.57
C ASP A 36 5.16 10.09 31.53
N ALA A 37 5.96 10.06 30.45
CA ALA A 37 5.80 9.10 29.39
C ALA A 37 6.25 7.69 29.81
N SER A 38 5.33 6.73 29.73
CA SER A 38 5.66 5.32 29.96
C SER A 38 6.16 4.66 28.66
N ILE A 39 7.45 4.33 28.61
CA ILE A 39 8.04 3.56 27.51
C ILE A 39 8.09 2.09 27.89
N ASN A 40 7.17 1.30 27.32
CA ASN A 40 7.16 -0.15 27.51
C ASN A 40 7.82 -0.82 26.31
N LYS A 41 8.89 -1.58 26.56
CA LYS A 41 9.52 -2.41 25.53
C LYS A 41 8.73 -3.71 25.43
N ALA A 42 8.27 -4.04 24.23
CA ALA A 42 7.55 -5.28 23.99
C ALA A 42 8.49 -6.50 24.05
N ASP A 43 8.05 -7.55 24.74
CA ASP A 43 8.80 -8.81 24.89
C ASP A 43 8.59 -9.82 23.74
N GLY A 44 7.73 -9.52 22.76
CA GLY A 44 7.40 -10.45 21.69
C GLY A 44 7.00 -9.82 20.36
N PRO A 45 7.02 -10.61 19.26
CA PRO A 45 6.47 -10.18 17.98
C PRO A 45 4.98 -9.83 18.14
N GLU A 46 4.49 -8.91 17.29
CA GLU A 46 3.08 -8.43 17.28
C GLU A 46 2.63 -7.56 18.47
N ALA A 47 3.41 -7.38 19.54
CA ALA A 47 2.99 -6.57 20.69
C ALA A 47 2.63 -5.12 20.34
N GLY A 48 3.36 -4.51 19.39
CA GLY A 48 3.03 -3.19 18.85
C GLY A 48 1.69 -3.18 18.09
N ARG A 49 1.36 -4.27 17.39
CA ARG A 49 0.08 -4.43 16.70
C ARG A 49 -1.07 -4.58 17.71
N SER A 50 -0.88 -5.38 18.75
CA SER A 50 -1.87 -5.55 19.83
C SER A 50 -2.14 -4.24 20.58
N LEU A 51 -1.10 -3.43 20.82
CA LEU A 51 -1.24 -2.09 21.40
C LEU A 51 -2.10 -1.19 20.51
N LEU A 52 -1.82 -1.17 19.20
CA LEU A 52 -2.60 -0.41 18.23
C LEU A 52 -4.05 -0.91 18.13
N GLU A 53 -4.28 -2.22 18.26
CA GLU A 53 -5.63 -2.79 18.28
C GLU A 53 -6.42 -2.32 19.49
N ALA A 54 -5.81 -2.32 20.67
CA ALA A 54 -6.42 -1.82 21.89
C ALA A 54 -6.73 -0.32 21.83
N ALA A 55 -5.85 0.47 21.21
CA ALA A 55 -6.03 1.92 21.08
C ALA A 55 -7.03 2.32 19.98
N LEU A 56 -7.03 1.62 18.85
CA LEU A 56 -7.87 1.94 17.67
C LEU A 56 -9.18 1.14 17.63
N GLY A 57 -9.35 0.16 18.52
CA GLY A 57 -10.58 -0.58 18.75
C GLY A 57 -10.93 -1.64 17.70
N SER A 58 -10.16 -1.78 16.61
CA SER A 58 -10.36 -2.89 15.66
C SER A 58 -9.15 -3.16 14.75
N PRO A 59 -8.98 -4.41 14.27
CA PRO A 59 -7.99 -4.77 13.25
C PRO A 59 -8.12 -3.98 11.95
N GLU A 60 -9.33 -3.57 11.57
CA GLU A 60 -9.58 -2.77 10.36
C GLU A 60 -9.10 -1.33 10.54
N ALA A 61 -9.26 -0.75 11.73
CA ALA A 61 -8.74 0.57 12.05
C ALA A 61 -7.20 0.61 12.02
N ILE A 62 -6.54 -0.44 12.52
CA ILE A 62 -5.09 -0.61 12.39
C ILE A 62 -4.69 -0.72 10.92
N ARG A 63 -5.37 -1.57 10.14
CA ARG A 63 -5.07 -1.72 8.70
C ARG A 63 -5.21 -0.40 7.94
N ARG A 64 -6.20 0.43 8.29
CA ARG A 64 -6.37 1.77 7.70
C ARG A 64 -5.26 2.75 8.12
N ALA A 65 -4.79 2.66 9.36
CA ALA A 65 -3.80 3.58 9.93
C ALA A 65 -2.34 3.23 9.56
N VAL A 66 -2.02 1.94 9.38
CA VAL A 66 -0.63 1.45 9.28
C VAL A 66 -0.19 1.16 7.83
N GLY A 67 -1.10 1.15 6.84
CA GLY A 67 -0.73 1.16 5.42
C GLY A 67 -1.59 0.31 4.48
N LYS A 68 -1.30 0.41 3.18
CA LYS A 68 -2.13 -0.09 2.06
C LYS A 68 -2.48 -1.59 2.22
N PRO A 69 -3.77 -1.98 2.16
CA PRO A 69 -4.18 -3.36 2.34
C PRO A 69 -3.54 -4.28 1.29
N SER A 70 -2.85 -5.34 1.73
CA SER A 70 -2.40 -6.43 0.85
C SER A 70 -3.60 -7.25 0.38
N LEU A 71 -3.61 -7.66 -0.89
CA LEU A 71 -4.62 -8.55 -1.46
C LEU A 71 -4.28 -10.04 -1.27
N SER A 72 -3.18 -10.36 -0.55
CA SER A 72 -2.85 -11.73 -0.14
C SER A 72 -2.79 -11.85 1.38
N ALA A 73 -3.19 -13.01 1.90
CA ALA A 73 -3.16 -13.32 3.34
C ALA A 73 -1.74 -13.28 3.96
N LYS A 74 -0.70 -13.40 3.13
CA LYS A 74 0.71 -13.15 3.47
C LYS A 74 1.45 -12.55 2.27
N GLY A 75 2.40 -11.65 2.52
CA GLY A 75 3.36 -11.15 1.54
C GLY A 75 2.78 -10.22 0.46
N THR A 76 3.59 -9.99 -0.59
CA THR A 76 3.18 -9.22 -1.78
C THR A 76 2.33 -10.11 -2.69
N SER A 77 1.18 -9.61 -3.14
CA SER A 77 0.30 -10.36 -4.04
C SER A 77 1.00 -10.66 -5.36
N PRO A 78 0.83 -11.86 -5.95
CA PRO A 78 1.42 -12.19 -7.24
C PRO A 78 1.00 -11.19 -8.33
N SER A 79 1.97 -10.66 -9.06
CA SER A 79 1.73 -9.73 -10.16
C SER A 79 1.99 -10.41 -11.51
N ARG A 80 1.16 -10.11 -12.50
CA ARG A 80 1.30 -10.58 -13.89
C ARG A 80 1.18 -9.40 -14.84
N SER A 81 2.16 -9.25 -15.73
CA SER A 81 2.08 -8.30 -16.84
C SER A 81 1.36 -8.95 -18.01
N LEU A 82 0.36 -8.27 -18.56
CA LEU A 82 -0.41 -8.71 -19.73
C LEU A 82 -0.34 -7.63 -20.81
N ARG A 83 -0.30 -8.04 -22.08
CA ARG A 83 -0.32 -7.11 -23.22
C ARG A 83 -1.74 -7.00 -23.73
N LEU A 84 -2.23 -5.78 -23.85
CA LEU A 84 -3.54 -5.47 -24.41
C LEU A 84 -3.39 -4.83 -25.79
N PRO A 85 -4.30 -5.10 -26.74
CA PRO A 85 -4.54 -4.24 -27.88
C PRO A 85 -4.81 -2.79 -27.44
N VAL A 86 -4.36 -1.82 -28.24
CA VAL A 86 -4.43 -0.38 -27.89
C VAL A 86 -5.86 0.10 -27.66
N ASP A 87 -6.79 -0.37 -28.49
CA ASP A 87 -8.22 -0.07 -28.37
C ASP A 87 -8.82 -0.64 -27.08
N MET A 88 -8.38 -1.82 -26.67
CA MET A 88 -8.83 -2.47 -25.44
C MET A 88 -8.31 -1.74 -24.19
N ASP A 89 -7.05 -1.30 -24.20
CA ASP A 89 -6.48 -0.51 -23.11
C ASP A 89 -7.20 0.84 -22.95
N ALA A 90 -7.47 1.53 -24.07
CA ALA A 90 -8.22 2.79 -24.05
C ALA A 90 -9.61 2.63 -23.43
N ARG A 91 -10.33 1.55 -23.79
CA ARG A 91 -11.65 1.24 -23.20
C ARG A 91 -11.57 0.92 -21.72
N LEU A 92 -10.53 0.22 -21.27
CA LEU A 92 -10.30 -0.07 -19.86
C LEU A 92 -10.04 1.22 -19.07
N VAL A 93 -9.22 2.13 -19.59
CA VAL A 93 -8.94 3.42 -18.96
C VAL A 93 -10.20 4.28 -18.87
N GLU A 94 -11.00 4.34 -19.94
CA GLU A 94 -12.26 5.07 -19.96
C GLU A 94 -13.24 4.52 -18.90
N GLN A 95 -13.37 3.19 -18.81
CA GLN A 95 -14.24 2.55 -17.83
C GLN A 95 -13.75 2.79 -16.39
N ALA A 96 -12.44 2.71 -16.16
CA ALA A 96 -11.81 3.00 -14.88
C ALA A 96 -12.10 4.42 -14.39
N GLN A 97 -12.07 5.39 -15.31
CA GLN A 97 -12.43 6.78 -15.01
C GLN A 97 -13.91 6.94 -14.67
N LYS A 98 -14.81 6.32 -15.45
CA LYS A 98 -16.27 6.36 -15.21
C LYS A 98 -16.64 5.75 -13.85
N GLU A 99 -15.99 4.65 -13.46
CA GLU A 99 -16.27 3.97 -12.20
C GLU A 99 -15.51 4.57 -11.01
N HIS A 100 -14.58 5.52 -11.23
CA HIS A 100 -13.62 5.99 -10.23
C HIS A 100 -12.84 4.85 -9.56
N ARG A 101 -12.41 3.86 -10.36
CA ARG A 101 -11.72 2.65 -9.90
C ARG A 101 -10.38 2.48 -10.60
N ASN A 102 -9.48 1.73 -9.98
CA ASN A 102 -8.21 1.38 -10.62
C ASN A 102 -8.41 0.34 -11.74
N PRO A 103 -7.75 0.48 -12.91
CA PRO A 103 -7.81 -0.50 -14.01
C PRO A 103 -7.52 -1.93 -13.55
N SER A 104 -6.54 -2.12 -12.65
CA SER A 104 -6.19 -3.43 -12.11
C SER A 104 -7.29 -4.06 -11.24
N ALA A 105 -8.17 -3.25 -10.64
CA ALA A 105 -9.33 -3.77 -9.92
C ALA A 105 -10.37 -4.32 -10.91
N ILE A 106 -10.66 -3.57 -11.98
CA ILE A 106 -11.58 -3.98 -13.04
C ILE A 106 -11.09 -5.27 -13.72
N ILE A 107 -9.81 -5.35 -14.08
CA ILE A 107 -9.21 -6.56 -14.67
C ILE A 107 -9.39 -7.77 -13.74
N ARG A 108 -9.17 -7.58 -12.43
CA ARG A 108 -9.28 -8.66 -11.45
C ARG A 108 -10.70 -9.19 -11.35
N ASP A 109 -11.69 -8.31 -11.30
CA ASP A 109 -13.10 -8.68 -11.21
C ASP A 109 -13.57 -9.38 -12.48
N ALA A 110 -13.20 -8.85 -13.65
CA ALA A 110 -13.51 -9.47 -14.94
C ALA A 110 -12.90 -10.88 -15.06
N LEU A 111 -11.66 -11.06 -14.59
CA LEU A 111 -11.00 -12.35 -14.57
C LEU A 111 -11.67 -13.32 -13.58
N ALA A 112 -12.06 -12.85 -12.40
CA ALA A 112 -12.77 -13.66 -11.42
C ALA A 112 -14.12 -14.14 -11.98
N GLU A 113 -14.88 -13.25 -12.63
CA GLU A 113 -16.15 -13.60 -13.28
C GLU A 113 -15.96 -14.59 -14.43
N TYR A 114 -14.94 -14.38 -15.27
CA TYR A 114 -14.61 -15.31 -16.35
C TYR A 114 -14.28 -16.71 -15.83
N LEU A 115 -13.44 -16.81 -14.80
CA LEU A 115 -13.04 -18.09 -14.22
C LEU A 115 -14.21 -18.80 -13.53
N ALA A 116 -15.10 -18.06 -12.86
CA ALA A 116 -16.29 -18.63 -12.24
C ALA A 116 -17.31 -19.17 -13.26
N LYS A 117 -17.36 -18.59 -14.46
CA LYS A 117 -18.21 -19.10 -15.57
C LYS A 117 -17.57 -20.27 -16.33
N ALA A 118 -16.25 -20.36 -16.30
CA ALA A 118 -15.49 -21.39 -17.02
C ALA A 118 -15.29 -22.69 -16.22
N SER A 119 -15.63 -22.69 -14.93
CA SER A 119 -15.62 -23.86 -14.03
C SER A 119 -16.98 -24.53 -13.95
#